data_AF-A0A5C0SDY5-F1
#
_entry.id   AF-A0A5C0SDY5-F1
#
_cell.length_a   1.000
_cell.length_b   1.000
_cell.length_c   1.000
_cell.angle_alpha   90.00
_cell.angle_beta   90.00
_cell.angle_gamma   90.00
#
_symmetry.space_group_name_H-M   'P 1'
#
loop_
_entity.id
_entity.type
_entity.pdbx_description
1 polymer ?
#
loop_
_entity_poly.entity_id
_entity_poly.type
_entity_poly.pdbx_seq_one_letter_code
_entity_poly.pdbx_strand_id
1 'polypeptide(L)'
;MNELKIKQKAKEIQKNLGGRIFVFPINENDPYSKYAMVIDVGQQNFMPFKEELDISEAASCVFIGLDMLNKSGVKATYDEDVRFISYDAQINAPSVVMKRLKKGLHFKTVDRVKNEEDEVYFTPIGVLKYTYLILKDEKNVKADDFITKYCRLLAQRKFGGSVRKIKNKLMKMTKDDAMEFLEETYKKYVTDQDIINLMN
;
A
#
# COMPACT_ATOMS: atom_id res chain seq x y z
N MET A 1 -6.18 26.29 6.90
CA MET A 1 -6.21 27.18 5.70
C MET A 1 -7.66 27.56 5.43
N ASN A 2 -7.99 28.79 4.97
CA ASN A 2 -9.39 29.16 4.72
C ASN A 2 -9.95 28.44 3.46
N GLU A 3 -11.25 28.12 3.44
CA GLU A 3 -11.95 27.38 2.39
C GLU A 3 -11.70 27.93 0.97
N LEU A 4 -11.66 29.26 0.82
CA LEU A 4 -11.38 29.90 -0.48
C LEU A 4 -10.00 29.48 -1.05
N LYS A 5 -8.98 29.42 -0.19
CA LYS A 5 -7.64 28.99 -0.59
C LYS A 5 -7.60 27.50 -0.91
N ILE A 6 -8.35 26.69 -0.17
CA ILE A 6 -8.52 25.24 -0.44
C ILE A 6 -9.14 25.02 -1.83
N LYS A 7 -10.22 25.73 -2.15
CA LYS A 7 -10.87 25.64 -3.47
C LYS A 7 -9.97 26.13 -4.60
N GLN A 8 -9.25 27.24 -4.41
CA GLN A 8 -8.30 27.76 -5.39
C GLN A 8 -7.19 26.74 -5.69
N LYS A 9 -6.60 26.15 -4.66
CA LYS A 9 -5.57 25.12 -4.82
C LYS A 9 -6.10 23.87 -5.54
N ALA A 10 -7.30 23.39 -5.21
CA ALA A 10 -7.93 22.29 -5.92
C ALA A 10 -8.14 22.60 -7.42
N LYS A 11 -8.56 23.84 -7.74
CA LYS A 11 -8.71 24.31 -9.12
C LYS A 11 -7.38 24.35 -9.88
N GLU A 12 -6.31 24.79 -9.24
CA GLU A 12 -4.97 24.77 -9.83
C GLU A 12 -4.49 23.34 -10.10
N ILE A 13 -4.70 22.43 -9.16
CA ILE A 13 -4.36 21.01 -9.32
C ILE A 13 -5.15 20.41 -10.49
N GLN A 14 -6.47 20.66 -10.56
CA GLN A 14 -7.29 20.16 -11.66
C GLN A 14 -6.81 20.67 -13.02
N LYS A 15 -6.44 21.95 -13.11
CA LYS A 15 -5.94 22.53 -14.36
C LYS A 15 -4.65 21.85 -14.84
N ASN A 16 -3.77 21.48 -13.91
CA ASN A 16 -2.45 20.94 -14.22
C ASN A 16 -2.42 19.41 -14.37
N LEU A 17 -3.23 18.70 -13.59
CA LEU A 17 -3.17 17.23 -13.45
C LEU A 17 -4.48 16.53 -13.78
N GLY A 18 -5.56 17.27 -14.07
CA GLY A 18 -6.90 16.71 -14.22
C GLY A 18 -7.46 16.13 -12.91
N GLY A 19 -8.50 15.31 -13.05
CA GLY A 19 -9.16 14.62 -11.94
C GLY A 19 -10.34 15.39 -11.34
N ARG A 20 -10.93 14.81 -10.29
CA ARG A 20 -12.14 15.29 -9.61
C ARG A 20 -12.02 15.29 -8.09
N ILE A 21 -11.17 14.45 -7.52
CA ILE A 21 -10.94 14.37 -6.07
C ILE A 21 -9.52 14.83 -5.79
N PHE A 22 -9.37 15.83 -4.94
CA PHE A 22 -8.10 16.46 -4.62
C PHE A 22 -7.85 16.36 -3.12
N VAL A 23 -6.72 15.77 -2.77
CA VAL A 23 -6.27 15.65 -1.38
C VAL A 23 -4.89 16.23 -1.27
N PHE A 24 -4.68 17.20 -0.36
CA PHE A 24 -3.39 17.85 -0.19
C PHE A 24 -3.23 18.42 1.22
N PRO A 25 -2.00 18.56 1.72
CA PRO A 25 -1.74 19.14 3.03
C PRO A 25 -2.09 20.63 3.05
N ILE A 26 -2.60 21.07 4.20
CA ILE A 26 -3.01 22.44 4.48
C ILE A 26 -1.80 23.37 4.58
N ASN A 27 -0.66 22.83 5.05
CA ASN A 27 0.63 23.50 5.13
C ASN A 27 1.71 22.59 4.54
N GLU A 28 2.25 23.00 3.40
CA GLU A 28 3.21 22.21 2.61
C GLU A 28 4.54 22.00 3.34
N ASN A 29 4.92 22.93 4.22
CA ASN A 29 6.20 22.91 4.93
C ASN A 29 6.13 22.24 6.31
N ASP A 30 4.93 21.86 6.76
CA ASP A 30 4.73 21.21 8.06
C ASP A 30 4.65 19.69 7.88
N PRO A 31 5.61 18.91 8.42
CA PRO A 31 5.62 17.45 8.31
C PRO A 31 4.39 16.77 8.93
N TYR A 32 3.70 17.43 9.87
CA TYR A 32 2.49 16.90 10.52
C TYR A 32 1.22 17.56 10.02
N SER A 33 1.29 18.27 8.90
CA SER A 33 0.15 19.00 8.37
C SER A 33 -1.03 18.06 8.14
N LYS A 34 -2.19 18.50 8.62
CA LYS A 34 -3.48 17.93 8.25
C LYS A 34 -3.76 18.16 6.76
N TYR A 35 -4.60 17.32 6.20
CA TYR A 35 -4.99 17.28 4.80
C TYR A 35 -6.38 17.91 4.64
N ALA A 36 -6.51 18.67 3.56
CA ALA A 36 -7.80 19.05 3.02
C ALA A 36 -8.17 18.06 1.90
N MET A 37 -9.45 17.72 1.83
CA MET A 37 -10.03 16.98 0.71
C MET A 37 -11.07 17.86 0.02
N VAL A 38 -11.07 17.85 -1.31
CA VAL A 38 -11.99 18.62 -2.14
C VAL A 38 -12.50 17.73 -3.27
N ILE A 39 -13.80 17.77 -3.53
CA ILE A 39 -14.43 17.07 -4.66
C ILE A 39 -14.97 18.11 -5.63
N ASP A 40 -14.64 17.99 -6.92
CA ASP A 40 -15.36 18.65 -8.00
C ASP A 40 -16.61 17.83 -8.35
N VAL A 41 -17.77 18.34 -7.95
CA VAL A 41 -19.07 17.71 -8.24
C VAL A 41 -19.61 18.06 -9.63
N GLY A 42 -18.78 18.66 -10.48
CA GLY A 42 -19.10 19.05 -11.85
C GLY A 42 -19.16 20.56 -12.03
N GLN A 43 -18.97 21.02 -13.27
CA GLN A 43 -18.94 22.44 -13.64
C GLN A 43 -17.95 23.29 -12.81
N GLN A 44 -16.83 22.69 -12.38
CA GLN A 44 -15.83 23.34 -11.51
C GLN A 44 -16.40 23.76 -10.14
N ASN A 45 -17.38 23.01 -9.63
CA ASN A 45 -17.96 23.24 -8.32
C ASN A 45 -17.19 22.44 -7.26
N PHE A 46 -16.20 23.11 -6.66
CA PHE A 46 -15.34 22.52 -5.64
C PHE A 46 -15.98 22.55 -4.25
N MET A 47 -16.24 21.36 -3.71
CA MET A 47 -16.78 21.13 -2.38
C MET A 47 -15.68 20.61 -1.44
N PRO A 48 -15.12 21.45 -0.55
CA PRO A 48 -14.17 21.00 0.46
C PRO A 48 -14.90 20.23 1.57
N PHE A 49 -14.24 19.21 2.09
CA PHE A 49 -14.58 18.65 3.38
C PHE A 49 -14.28 19.67 4.48
N LYS A 50 -15.19 19.80 5.44
CA LYS A 50 -15.10 20.80 6.51
C LYS A 50 -14.04 20.47 7.58
N GLU A 51 -13.70 19.19 7.70
CA GLU A 51 -12.77 18.71 8.73
C GLU A 51 -11.34 18.61 8.18
N GLU A 52 -10.37 18.95 9.03
CA GLU A 52 -8.96 18.77 8.73
C GLU A 52 -8.55 17.33 9.07
N LEU A 53 -8.15 16.57 8.05
CA LEU A 53 -7.97 15.11 8.15
C LEU A 53 -6.50 14.76 8.36
N ASP A 54 -6.19 13.72 9.13
CA ASP A 54 -4.88 13.08 8.99
C ASP A 54 -4.78 12.31 7.66
N ILE A 55 -3.59 11.77 7.35
CA ILE A 55 -3.37 11.08 6.08
C ILE A 55 -4.22 9.81 5.92
N SER A 56 -4.52 9.11 7.02
CA SER A 56 -5.31 7.86 6.99
C SER A 56 -6.79 8.17 6.84
N GLU A 57 -7.27 9.20 7.54
CA GLU A 57 -8.60 9.75 7.41
C GLU A 57 -8.83 10.26 5.97
N ALA A 58 -7.89 11.04 5.43
CA ALA A 58 -7.95 11.55 4.07
C ALA A 58 -7.98 10.42 3.03
N ALA A 59 -7.15 9.38 3.19
CA ALA A 59 -7.19 8.21 2.31
C ALA A 59 -8.53 7.46 2.37
N SER A 60 -9.12 7.35 3.55
CA SER A 60 -10.45 6.74 3.73
C SER A 60 -11.54 7.56 3.05
N CYS A 61 -11.49 8.89 3.18
CA CYS A 61 -12.46 9.79 2.55
C CYS A 61 -12.39 9.76 1.01
N VAL A 62 -11.24 9.46 0.40
CA VAL A 62 -11.15 9.25 -1.05
C VAL A 62 -12.07 8.13 -1.52
N PHE A 63 -12.12 7.00 -0.80
CA PHE A 63 -13.02 5.90 -1.15
C PHE A 63 -14.48 6.33 -1.10
N ILE A 64 -14.85 7.12 -0.08
CA ILE A 64 -16.19 7.69 0.06
C ILE A 64 -16.49 8.62 -1.12
N GLY A 65 -15.56 9.49 -1.51
CA GLY A 65 -15.72 10.40 -2.64
C GLY A 65 -15.92 9.66 -3.97
N LEU A 66 -15.14 8.60 -4.22
CA LEU A 66 -15.30 7.75 -5.41
C LEU A 66 -16.66 7.05 -5.43
N ASP A 67 -17.09 6.48 -4.30
CA ASP A 67 -18.40 5.85 -4.17
C ASP A 67 -19.55 6.83 -4.41
N MET A 68 -19.44 8.06 -3.87
CA MET A 68 -20.42 9.13 -4.10
C MET A 68 -20.53 9.51 -5.59
N LEU A 69 -19.40 9.69 -6.28
CA LEU A 69 -19.40 10.01 -7.71
C LEU A 69 -20.04 8.87 -8.52
N ASN A 70 -19.63 7.63 -8.28
CA ASN A 70 -20.17 6.47 -8.96
C ASN A 70 -21.69 6.30 -8.73
N LYS A 71 -22.16 6.50 -7.49
CA LYS A 71 -23.59 6.48 -7.16
C LYS A 71 -24.39 7.60 -7.82
N SER A 72 -23.75 8.74 -8.12
CA SER A 72 -24.35 9.85 -8.87
C SER A 72 -24.31 9.64 -10.40
N GLY A 73 -23.85 8.48 -10.87
CA GLY A 73 -23.74 8.16 -12.29
C GLY A 73 -22.46 8.68 -12.96
N VAL A 74 -21.55 9.28 -12.19
CA VAL A 74 -20.23 9.69 -12.66
C VAL A 74 -19.26 8.54 -12.46
N LYS A 75 -18.90 7.84 -13.54
CA LYS A 75 -17.86 6.80 -13.49
C LYS A 75 -16.54 7.46 -13.08
N ALA A 76 -16.07 7.13 -11.87
CA ALA A 76 -14.85 7.68 -11.31
C ALA A 76 -13.94 6.54 -10.84
N THR A 77 -12.66 6.63 -11.20
CA THR A 77 -11.63 5.66 -10.80
C THR A 77 -10.53 6.35 -10.00
N TYR A 78 -9.80 5.58 -9.20
CA TYR A 78 -8.71 6.15 -8.39
C TYR A 78 -7.64 6.79 -9.29
N ASP A 79 -7.18 6.07 -10.30
CA ASP A 79 -6.06 6.49 -11.14
C ASP A 79 -6.39 7.74 -11.97
N GLU A 80 -7.60 7.81 -12.52
CA GLU A 80 -8.00 8.91 -13.39
C GLU A 80 -8.47 10.13 -12.61
N ASP A 81 -9.22 9.94 -11.52
CA ASP A 81 -9.96 11.01 -10.85
C ASP A 81 -9.37 11.47 -9.52
N VAL A 82 -8.44 10.73 -8.91
CA VAL A 82 -7.86 11.11 -7.61
C VAL A 82 -6.48 11.73 -7.78
N ARG A 83 -6.28 12.90 -7.16
CA ARG A 83 -4.98 13.54 -7.00
C ARG A 83 -4.68 13.68 -5.52
N PHE A 84 -3.96 12.70 -4.99
CA PHE A 84 -3.45 12.71 -3.63
C PHE A 84 -2.02 13.28 -3.64
N ILE A 85 -1.84 14.48 -3.10
CA ILE A 85 -0.60 15.23 -3.13
C ILE A 85 0.02 15.26 -1.74
N SER A 86 1.29 14.90 -1.65
CA SER A 86 2.14 15.13 -0.49
C SER A 86 3.42 15.83 -0.95
N TYR A 87 3.95 16.75 -0.13
CA TYR A 87 5.21 17.45 -0.40
C TYR A 87 6.34 16.81 0.41
N ASP A 88 7.57 17.27 0.17
CA ASP A 88 8.76 16.74 0.82
C ASP A 88 8.65 16.75 2.35
N ALA A 89 8.05 17.77 2.97
CA ALA A 89 7.90 17.81 4.42
C ALA A 89 7.05 16.64 4.93
N GLN A 90 5.93 16.33 4.29
CA GLN A 90 5.07 15.22 4.69
C GLN A 90 5.73 13.88 4.35
N ILE A 91 6.35 13.74 3.17
CA ILE A 91 7.06 12.52 2.77
C ILE A 91 8.19 12.17 3.75
N ASN A 92 8.89 13.19 4.25
CA ASN A 92 10.00 13.05 5.18
C ASN A 92 9.60 13.17 6.65
N ALA A 93 8.29 13.29 6.95
CA ALA A 93 7.81 13.39 8.31
C ALA A 93 8.27 12.18 9.13
N PRO A 94 8.60 12.35 10.42
CA PRO A 94 8.99 11.25 11.31
C PRO A 94 7.78 10.38 11.73
N SER A 95 6.80 10.22 10.84
CA SER A 95 5.66 9.32 10.99
C SER A 95 6.05 7.90 10.58
N VAL A 96 5.62 6.90 11.34
CA VAL A 96 5.80 5.48 10.97
C VAL A 96 5.08 5.17 9.65
N VAL A 97 3.92 5.78 9.41
CA VAL A 97 3.14 5.63 8.16
C VAL A 97 3.92 6.22 6.99
N MET A 98 4.47 7.44 7.11
CA MET A 98 5.26 8.05 6.03
C MET A 98 6.61 7.38 5.84
N LYS A 99 7.28 6.93 6.90
CA LYS A 99 8.47 6.07 6.78
C LYS A 99 8.15 4.79 6.02
N ARG A 100 6.97 4.18 6.24
CA ARG A 100 6.49 3.00 5.50
C ARG A 100 6.09 3.33 4.06
N LEU A 101 5.51 4.50 3.77
CA LEU A 101 5.16 4.95 2.42
C LEU A 101 6.37 5.45 1.61
N LYS A 102 7.38 6.02 2.26
CA LYS A 102 8.68 6.40 1.67
C LYS A 102 9.53 5.16 1.37
N LYS A 103 9.57 4.22 2.33
CA LYS A 103 9.98 2.83 2.03
C LYS A 103 8.97 2.12 1.11
N GLY A 104 7.82 2.73 0.89
CA GLY A 104 6.67 2.25 0.15
C GLY A 104 6.63 2.65 -1.33
N LEU A 105 7.54 3.50 -1.79
CA LEU A 105 8.02 3.37 -3.18
C LEU A 105 8.72 2.03 -3.41
N HIS A 106 9.02 1.28 -2.34
CA HIS A 106 9.26 -0.17 -2.34
C HIS A 106 8.10 -1.00 -1.74
N PHE A 107 6.83 -0.55 -1.76
CA PHE A 107 5.64 -1.42 -1.62
C PHE A 107 5.46 -2.37 -2.83
N LYS A 108 6.57 -2.74 -3.48
CA LYS A 108 6.84 -4.06 -4.05
C LYS A 108 7.03 -5.14 -2.96
N THR A 109 6.42 -4.97 -1.77
CA THR A 109 6.51 -5.99 -0.71
C THR A 109 5.61 -7.18 -0.99
N VAL A 110 4.72 -7.09 -1.98
CA VAL A 110 4.03 -8.25 -2.51
C VAL A 110 4.02 -8.11 -4.02
N ASP A 111 4.87 -8.88 -4.69
CA ASP A 111 4.97 -8.86 -6.14
C ASP A 111 3.61 -9.28 -6.73
N ARG A 112 2.97 -8.38 -7.47
CA ARG A 112 1.65 -8.56 -8.09
C ARG A 112 1.77 -8.43 -9.61
N VAL A 113 0.94 -9.17 -10.34
CA VAL A 113 0.84 -9.09 -11.81
C VAL A 113 -0.62 -8.81 -12.17
N LYS A 114 -0.83 -8.01 -13.22
CA LYS A 114 -2.14 -7.84 -13.84
C LYS A 114 -2.31 -8.86 -14.96
N ASN A 115 -3.47 -9.50 -15.06
CA ASN A 115 -3.81 -10.26 -16.28
C ASN A 115 -4.30 -9.31 -17.40
N GLU A 116 -4.62 -9.85 -18.57
CA GLU A 116 -5.16 -9.10 -19.71
C GLU A 116 -6.54 -8.45 -19.43
N GLU A 117 -7.19 -8.86 -18.33
CA GLU A 117 -8.49 -8.37 -17.85
C GLU A 117 -8.35 -7.38 -16.68
N ASP A 118 -7.15 -6.86 -16.42
CA ASP A 118 -6.82 -5.91 -15.34
C ASP A 118 -7.02 -6.43 -13.89
N GLU A 119 -7.25 -7.73 -13.72
CA GLU A 119 -7.34 -8.35 -12.41
C GLU A 119 -5.95 -8.51 -11.77
N VAL A 120 -5.85 -8.17 -10.49
CA VAL A 120 -4.59 -8.12 -9.74
C VAL A 120 -4.36 -9.43 -9.00
N TYR A 121 -3.37 -10.20 -9.44
CA TYR A 121 -2.94 -11.45 -8.81
C TYR A 121 -1.63 -11.28 -8.06
N PHE A 122 -1.46 -12.05 -6.99
CA PHE A 122 -0.14 -12.20 -6.38
C PHE A 122 0.72 -13.12 -7.24
N THR A 123 1.96 -12.71 -7.50
CA THR A 123 3.00 -13.65 -7.92
C THR A 123 3.23 -14.68 -6.81
N PRO A 124 3.88 -15.82 -7.07
CA PRO A 124 4.17 -16.79 -6.03
C PRO A 124 5.09 -16.24 -4.92
N ILE A 125 6.11 -15.45 -5.24
CA ILE A 125 6.90 -14.73 -4.21
C ILE A 125 6.05 -13.70 -3.45
N GLY A 126 5.08 -13.07 -4.14
CA GLY A 126 4.07 -12.25 -3.50
C GLY A 126 3.27 -13.03 -2.45
N VAL A 127 2.70 -14.18 -2.82
CA VAL A 127 1.98 -15.04 -1.86
C VAL A 127 2.84 -15.33 -0.64
N LEU A 128 4.10 -15.72 -0.83
CA LEU A 128 5.02 -16.00 0.28
C LEU A 128 5.23 -14.80 1.23
N LYS A 129 5.51 -13.61 0.68
CA LYS A 129 5.71 -12.40 1.46
C LYS A 129 4.44 -11.99 2.21
N TYR A 130 3.29 -12.07 1.55
CA TYR A 130 1.99 -11.74 2.14
C TYR A 130 1.65 -12.70 3.29
N THR A 131 1.86 -14.00 3.09
CA THR A 131 1.62 -15.00 4.13
C THR A 131 2.54 -14.81 5.34
N TYR A 132 3.79 -14.40 5.15
CA TYR A 132 4.66 -14.02 6.26
C TYR A 132 4.11 -12.83 7.07
N LEU A 133 3.59 -11.80 6.40
CA LEU A 133 3.01 -10.64 7.08
C LEU A 133 1.80 -11.03 7.92
N ILE A 134 0.89 -11.83 7.36
CA ILE A 134 -0.26 -12.38 8.11
C ILE A 134 0.23 -13.15 9.33
N LEU A 135 1.25 -14.02 9.18
CA LEU A 135 1.81 -14.76 10.31
C LEU A 135 2.36 -13.82 11.39
N LYS A 136 3.11 -12.79 11.00
CA LYS A 136 3.77 -11.87 11.93
C LYS A 136 2.78 -11.00 12.69
N ASP A 137 1.73 -10.53 12.01
CA ASP A 137 0.80 -9.54 12.56
C ASP A 137 -0.43 -10.19 13.22
N GLU A 138 -0.96 -11.24 12.61
CA GLU A 138 -2.24 -11.86 13.01
C GLU A 138 -2.05 -13.22 13.68
N LYS A 139 -0.83 -13.78 13.67
CA LYS A 139 -0.52 -15.13 14.20
C LYS A 139 -1.44 -16.22 13.63
N ASN A 140 -1.85 -16.05 12.37
CA ASN A 140 -2.78 -16.95 11.70
C ASN A 140 -2.17 -18.36 11.55
N VAL A 141 -2.94 -19.39 11.94
CA VAL A 141 -2.47 -20.79 11.94
C VAL A 141 -2.20 -21.31 10.52
N LYS A 142 -3.01 -20.93 9.53
CA LYS A 142 -2.77 -21.33 8.12
C LYS A 142 -1.51 -20.67 7.56
N ALA A 143 -1.29 -19.40 7.92
CA ALA A 143 -0.05 -18.71 7.56
C ALA A 143 1.18 -19.36 8.23
N ASP A 144 1.03 -19.80 9.48
CA ASP A 144 2.10 -20.51 10.19
C ASP A 144 2.44 -21.85 9.52
N ASP A 145 1.43 -22.63 9.12
CA ASP A 145 1.63 -23.89 8.39
C ASP A 145 2.34 -23.63 7.05
N PHE A 146 1.86 -22.67 6.27
CA PHE A 146 2.45 -22.30 4.98
C PHE A 146 3.93 -21.91 5.12
N ILE A 147 4.26 -21.00 6.06
CA ILE A 147 5.66 -20.59 6.31
C ILE A 147 6.50 -21.77 6.82
N THR A 148 5.90 -22.70 7.57
CA THR A 148 6.57 -23.92 8.01
C THR A 148 6.89 -24.84 6.84
N LYS A 149 5.95 -25.01 5.89
CA LYS A 149 6.17 -25.76 4.65
C LYS A 149 7.26 -25.11 3.80
N TYR A 150 7.27 -23.79 3.70
CA TYR A 150 8.35 -23.05 3.03
C TYR A 150 9.73 -23.30 3.69
N CYS A 151 9.81 -23.20 5.01
CA CYS A 151 11.05 -23.51 5.75
C CYS A 151 11.49 -24.97 5.57
N ARG A 152 10.54 -25.90 5.42
CA ARG A 152 10.81 -27.31 5.11
C ARG A 152 11.43 -27.48 3.73
N LEU A 153 10.90 -26.77 2.73
CA LEU A 153 11.47 -26.75 1.39
C LEU A 153 12.92 -26.24 1.40
N LEU A 154 13.19 -25.12 2.09
CA LEU A 154 14.55 -24.61 2.24
C LEU A 154 15.50 -25.61 2.91
N ALA A 155 15.05 -26.28 3.97
CA ALA A 155 15.84 -27.31 4.65
C ALA A 155 16.15 -28.51 3.72
N GLN A 156 15.17 -28.97 2.92
CA GLN A 156 15.37 -30.02 1.92
C GLN A 156 16.38 -29.61 0.85
N ARG A 157 16.42 -28.32 0.49
CA ARG A 157 17.40 -27.71 -0.43
C ARG A 157 18.74 -27.41 0.26
N LYS A 158 18.98 -27.96 1.45
CA LYS A 158 20.20 -27.83 2.27
C LYS A 158 20.50 -26.39 2.73
N PHE A 159 19.52 -25.49 2.74
CA PHE A 159 19.70 -24.14 3.29
C PHE A 159 19.45 -24.11 4.80
N GLY A 160 20.31 -23.41 5.55
CA GLY A 160 20.00 -22.91 6.91
C GLY A 160 19.81 -23.96 8.03
N GLY A 161 19.92 -25.25 7.74
CA GLY A 161 19.82 -26.34 8.72
C GLY A 161 18.38 -26.86 8.88
N SER A 162 17.92 -27.02 10.13
CA SER A 162 16.59 -27.56 10.40
C SER A 162 15.47 -26.53 10.18
N VAL A 163 14.26 -27.01 9.86
CA VAL A 163 13.05 -26.19 9.69
C VAL A 163 12.86 -25.20 10.86
N ARG A 164 13.03 -25.70 12.10
CA ARG A 164 12.92 -24.89 13.31
C ARG A 164 13.96 -23.76 13.36
N LYS A 165 15.20 -24.03 12.95
CA LYS A 165 16.28 -23.02 12.94
C LYS A 165 15.99 -21.92 11.92
N ILE A 166 15.55 -22.29 10.72
CA ILE A 166 15.20 -21.36 9.64
C ILE A 166 14.01 -20.49 10.07
N LYS A 167 12.93 -21.12 10.55
CA LYS A 167 11.73 -20.40 11.01
C LYS A 167 12.04 -19.46 12.17
N ASN A 168 12.80 -19.91 13.17
CA ASN A 168 13.19 -19.05 14.29
C ASN A 168 14.04 -17.86 13.84
N LYS A 169 14.94 -18.04 12.86
CA LYS A 169 15.71 -16.93 12.28
C LYS A 169 14.77 -15.92 11.63
N LEU A 170 13.87 -16.40 10.76
CA LEU A 170 12.88 -15.57 10.07
C LEU A 170 11.94 -14.82 11.03
N MET A 171 11.51 -15.46 12.12
CA MET A 171 10.61 -14.83 13.09
C MET A 171 11.28 -13.77 13.98
N LYS A 172 12.61 -13.83 14.13
CA LYS A 172 13.39 -12.82 14.88
C LYS A 172 13.78 -11.61 14.04
N MET A 173 13.71 -11.71 12.72
CA MET A 173 14.00 -10.61 11.80
C MET A 173 12.97 -9.49 11.93
N THR A 174 13.42 -8.27 11.61
CA THR A 174 12.50 -7.18 11.28
C THR A 174 11.71 -7.54 10.02
N LYS A 175 10.60 -6.86 9.75
CA LYS A 175 9.82 -7.13 8.53
C LYS A 175 10.66 -6.89 7.28
N ASP A 176 11.51 -5.86 7.28
CA ASP A 176 12.35 -5.50 6.13
C ASP A 176 13.40 -6.60 5.88
N ASP A 177 14.14 -7.02 6.91
CA ASP A 177 15.15 -8.09 6.77
C ASP A 177 14.51 -9.42 6.35
N ALA A 178 13.29 -9.68 6.82
CA ALA A 178 12.54 -10.87 6.44
C ALA A 178 12.13 -10.83 4.96
N MET A 179 11.76 -9.67 4.41
CA MET A 179 11.43 -9.55 2.99
C MET A 179 12.64 -9.83 2.09
N GLU A 180 13.79 -9.23 2.40
CA GLU A 180 15.04 -9.51 1.69
C GLU A 180 15.43 -10.97 1.79
N PHE A 181 15.35 -11.54 3.01
CA PHE A 181 15.62 -12.95 3.23
C PHE A 181 14.69 -13.86 2.41
N LEU A 182 13.39 -13.58 2.37
CA LEU A 182 12.42 -14.35 1.60
C LEU A 182 12.71 -14.24 0.10
N GLU A 183 13.03 -13.06 -0.42
CA GLU A 183 13.42 -12.90 -1.82
C GLU A 183 14.69 -13.65 -2.19
N GLU A 184 15.74 -13.53 -1.39
CA GLU A 184 17.02 -14.17 -1.67
C GLU A 184 16.89 -15.70 -1.63
N THR A 185 16.18 -16.21 -0.62
CA THR A 185 15.98 -17.66 -0.49
C THR A 185 15.04 -18.19 -1.55
N TYR A 186 14.04 -17.41 -1.95
CA TYR A 186 13.18 -17.74 -3.08
C TYR A 186 13.99 -17.86 -4.37
N LYS A 187 14.69 -16.79 -4.76
CA LYS A 187 15.48 -16.72 -6.01
C LYS A 187 16.53 -17.84 -6.13
N LYS A 188 17.10 -18.29 -5.01
CA LYS A 188 18.20 -19.27 -5.00
C LYS A 188 17.75 -20.72 -4.84
N TYR A 189 16.62 -20.98 -4.17
CA TYR A 189 16.28 -22.34 -3.72
C TYR A 189 14.85 -22.79 -4.06
N VAL A 190 14.00 -21.90 -4.56
CA VAL A 190 12.56 -22.14 -4.69
C VAL A 190 12.08 -21.70 -6.06
N THR A 191 11.17 -22.47 -6.64
CA THR A 191 10.51 -22.12 -7.92
C THR A 191 9.08 -21.66 -7.69
N ASP A 192 8.51 -20.98 -8.68
CA ASP A 192 7.11 -20.57 -8.70
C ASP A 192 6.16 -21.76 -8.44
N GLN A 193 6.43 -22.90 -9.09
CA GLN A 193 5.64 -24.13 -8.93
C GLN A 193 5.73 -24.69 -7.50
N ASP A 194 6.89 -24.59 -6.84
CA ASP A 194 7.03 -25.02 -5.45
C ASP A 194 6.05 -24.27 -4.55
N ILE A 195 5.93 -22.94 -4.73
CA ILE A 195 4.99 -22.14 -3.94
C ILE A 195 3.53 -22.49 -4.23
N ILE A 196 3.17 -22.68 -5.49
CA ILE A 196 1.82 -23.12 -5.87
C ILE A 196 1.49 -24.45 -5.18
N ASN A 197 2.45 -25.37 -5.12
CA ASN A 197 2.28 -26.66 -4.44
C ASN A 197 2.13 -26.52 -2.92
N LEU A 198 2.63 -25.45 -2.29
CA LEU A 198 2.44 -25.22 -0.85
C LEU A 198 1.01 -24.77 -0.49
N MET A 199 0.28 -24.22 -1.47
CA MET A 199 -1.09 -23.72 -1.32
C MET A 199 -2.14 -24.85 -1.36
N ASN A 200 -1.78 -25.99 -1.98
CA ASN A 200 -2.61 -27.20 -2.05
C ASN A 200 -2.35 -28.13 -0.85
#